data_AF-A0A6B1FDH4-F1
#
_entry.id   AF-A0A6B1FDH4-F1
#
_cell.length_a   1.000
_cell.length_b   1.000
_cell.length_c   1.000
_cell.angle_alpha   90.00
_cell.angle_beta   90.00
_cell.angle_gamma   90.00
#
_symmetry.space_group_name_H-M   'P 1'
#
loop_
_entity.id
_entity.type
_entity.pdbx_description
1 polymer ?
#
loop_
_entity_poly.entity_id
_entity_poly.type
_entity_poly.pdbx_seq_one_letter_code
_entity_poly.pdbx_strand_id
1 'polypeptide(L)'
;MDLLRRALNPWGENVPIGVSWDLIWAAVIVGAVFVVVHALLVPKKVGAGEIDESEAKGLPDRIQRHKPGARGFHWSMSVTMFVLLITAFFPVIGIQFPWVTIHWIAGVLLILTVLYHIYHVFAKQDIRNMWIGRRDMKEGALGLQAAMRRPVERPRAAKYPVDQKMFHHAATILT
;
A
#
# COMPACT_ATOMS: atom_id res chain seq x y z
N MET A 1 -7.57 6.35 27.39
CA MET A 1 -7.42 5.28 26.38
C MET A 1 -6.36 4.34 26.87
N ASP A 2 -6.72 3.11 27.23
CA ASP A 2 -5.72 2.10 27.55
C ASP A 2 -5.12 1.60 26.21
N LEU A 3 -3.79 1.53 26.11
CA LEU A 3 -3.12 1.16 24.84
C LEU A 3 -3.11 -0.35 24.64
N LEU A 4 -3.19 -1.11 25.72
CA LEU A 4 -3.08 -2.56 25.74
C LEU A 4 -4.36 -3.16 26.33
N ARG A 5 -4.87 -4.21 25.70
CA ARG A 5 -5.84 -5.11 26.31
C ARG A 5 -5.08 -6.04 27.24
N ARG A 6 -5.55 -6.17 28.46
CA ARG A 6 -4.99 -7.07 29.45
C ARG A 6 -6.04 -8.08 29.89
N ALA A 7 -5.60 -9.28 30.24
CA ALA A 7 -6.44 -10.30 30.83
C ALA A 7 -5.65 -11.09 31.88
N LEU A 8 -6.37 -11.74 32.78
CA LEU A 8 -5.76 -12.63 33.76
C LEU A 8 -5.28 -13.91 33.05
N ASN A 9 -4.02 -14.28 33.29
CA ASN A 9 -3.52 -15.58 32.91
C ASN A 9 -4.01 -16.67 33.90
N PRO A 10 -3.75 -17.96 33.65
CA PRO A 10 -4.17 -19.05 34.55
C PRO A 10 -3.61 -18.97 35.98
N TRP A 11 -2.58 -18.14 36.22
CA TRP A 11 -1.97 -17.90 37.52
C TRP A 11 -2.47 -16.61 38.20
N GLY A 12 -3.49 -15.94 37.63
CA GLY A 12 -4.07 -14.72 38.18
C GLY A 12 -3.26 -13.45 37.94
N GLU A 13 -2.26 -13.48 37.05
CA GLU A 13 -1.46 -12.31 36.71
C GLU A 13 -2.09 -11.53 35.55
N ASN A 14 -2.05 -10.20 35.64
CA ASN A 14 -2.64 -9.32 34.63
C ASN A 14 -1.68 -9.08 33.45
N VAL A 15 -1.77 -9.91 32.43
CA VAL A 15 -0.85 -9.92 31.28
C VAL A 15 -1.45 -9.19 30.07
N PRO A 16 -0.64 -8.49 29.26
CA PRO A 16 -1.08 -7.92 28.00
C PRO A 16 -1.40 -9.03 26.99
N ILE A 17 -2.63 -9.04 26.47
CA ILE A 17 -3.11 -10.00 25.48
C ILE A 17 -3.22 -9.40 24.07
N GLY A 18 -3.07 -8.09 23.94
CA GLY A 18 -3.06 -7.44 22.64
C GLY A 18 -3.15 -5.92 22.71
N VAL A 19 -3.19 -5.30 21.55
CA VAL A 19 -3.40 -3.86 21.38
C VAL A 19 -4.88 -3.52 21.59
N SER A 20 -5.17 -2.33 22.12
CA SER A 20 -6.54 -1.84 22.26
C SER A 20 -7.27 -1.75 20.93
N TRP A 21 -8.55 -2.11 20.93
CA TRP A 21 -9.43 -1.94 19.77
C TRP A 21 -9.66 -0.47 19.43
N ASP A 22 -9.51 0.44 20.40
CA ASP A 22 -9.60 1.89 20.17
C ASP A 22 -8.54 2.38 19.18
N LEU A 23 -7.40 1.70 19.09
CA LEU A 23 -6.33 2.03 18.15
C LEU A 23 -6.71 1.73 16.70
N ILE A 24 -7.66 0.81 16.46
CA ILE A 24 -8.22 0.63 15.11
C ILE A 24 -8.98 1.87 14.69
N TRP A 25 -9.82 2.42 15.59
CA TRP A 25 -10.55 3.65 15.29
C TRP A 25 -9.62 4.84 15.10
N ALA A 26 -8.55 4.93 15.91
CA ALA A 26 -7.50 5.92 15.69
C ALA A 26 -6.86 5.77 14.29
N ALA A 27 -6.52 4.55 13.87
CA ALA A 27 -5.97 4.29 12.54
C ALA A 27 -6.95 4.65 11.41
N VAL A 28 -8.24 4.33 11.57
CA VAL A 28 -9.30 4.70 10.61
C VAL A 28 -9.42 6.22 10.49
N ILE A 29 -9.44 6.95 11.61
CA ILE A 29 -9.54 8.41 11.63
C ILE A 29 -8.31 9.03 10.97
N VAL A 30 -7.10 8.58 11.35
CA VAL A 30 -5.85 9.07 10.77
C VAL A 30 -5.82 8.81 9.26
N GLY A 31 -6.23 7.62 8.82
CA GLY A 31 -6.34 7.27 7.40
C GLY A 31 -7.33 8.16 6.66
N ALA A 32 -8.51 8.41 7.23
CA ALA A 32 -9.53 9.28 6.64
C ALA A 32 -9.04 10.73 6.53
N VAL A 33 -8.45 11.28 7.60
CA VAL A 33 -7.85 12.62 7.60
C VAL A 33 -6.74 12.71 6.55
N PHE A 34 -5.88 11.69 6.46
CA PHE A 34 -4.84 11.62 5.43
C PHE A 34 -5.44 11.67 4.02
N VAL A 35 -6.48 10.89 3.73
CA VAL A 35 -7.15 10.89 2.41
C VAL A 35 -7.73 12.27 2.09
N VAL A 36 -8.42 12.90 3.06
CA VAL A 36 -8.99 14.25 2.88
C VAL A 36 -7.89 15.26 2.60
N VAL A 37 -6.85 15.32 3.45
CA VAL A 37 -5.72 16.23 3.27
C VAL A 37 -5.03 15.99 1.93
N HIS A 38 -4.77 14.73 1.57
CA HIS A 38 -4.16 14.36 0.29
C HIS A 38 -5.02 14.84 -0.89
N ALA A 39 -6.33 14.62 -0.85
CA ALA A 39 -7.25 15.07 -1.90
C ALA A 39 -7.31 16.61 -2.03
N LEU A 40 -7.13 17.34 -0.93
CA LEU A 40 -7.11 18.81 -0.93
C LEU A 40 -5.77 19.41 -1.39
N LEU A 41 -4.66 18.74 -1.09
CA LEU A 41 -3.30 19.21 -1.39
C LEU A 41 -2.78 18.73 -2.75
N VAL A 42 -3.29 17.63 -3.30
CA VAL A 42 -2.89 17.18 -4.63
C VAL A 42 -3.44 18.15 -5.68
N PRO A 43 -2.57 18.82 -6.48
CA PRO A 43 -3.05 19.70 -7.53
C PRO A 43 -3.86 18.90 -8.55
N LYS A 44 -5.10 19.35 -8.81
CA LYS A 44 -6.04 18.70 -9.75
C LYS A 44 -5.54 18.65 -11.20
N LYS A 45 -4.52 19.45 -11.53
CA LYS A 45 -3.84 19.45 -12.82
C LYS A 45 -2.34 19.48 -12.57
N VAL A 46 -1.68 18.34 -12.77
CA VAL A 46 -0.28 18.38 -13.20
C VAL A 46 -0.38 18.68 -14.68
N GLY A 47 -0.02 19.90 -15.09
CA GLY A 47 0.13 20.16 -16.52
C GLY A 47 1.04 19.06 -17.06
N ALA A 48 0.55 18.27 -18.01
CA ALA A 48 1.44 17.54 -18.88
C ALA A 48 2.38 18.62 -19.42
N GLY A 49 3.66 18.57 -19.03
CA GLY A 49 4.63 19.50 -19.61
C GLY A 49 4.45 19.44 -21.12
N GLU A 50 4.49 20.60 -21.79
CA GLU A 50 4.38 20.67 -23.25
C GLU A 50 5.30 19.60 -23.83
N ILE A 51 4.67 18.54 -24.35
CA ILE A 51 5.36 17.46 -25.02
C ILE A 51 5.61 18.07 -26.39
N ASP A 52 6.88 18.21 -26.77
CA ASP A 52 7.20 18.64 -28.12
C ASP A 52 6.47 17.70 -29.09
N GLU A 53 5.58 18.25 -29.93
CA GLU A 53 4.83 17.48 -30.91
C GLU A 53 5.76 16.68 -31.84
N SER A 54 7.02 17.12 -31.96
CA SER A 54 8.07 16.41 -32.68
C SER A 54 8.49 15.09 -32.01
N GLU A 55 8.54 15.02 -30.67
CA GLU A 55 8.82 13.80 -29.90
C GLU A 55 7.62 12.86 -29.84
N ALA A 56 6.39 13.40 -29.94
CA ALA A 56 5.15 12.63 -29.89
C ALA A 56 4.83 11.91 -31.22
N LYS A 57 5.41 12.35 -32.34
CA LYS A 57 5.17 11.75 -33.66
C LYS A 57 5.69 10.31 -33.72
N GLY A 58 4.78 9.36 -33.99
CA GLY A 58 5.10 7.94 -34.17
C GLY A 58 4.95 7.08 -32.92
N LEU A 59 4.58 7.67 -31.77
CA LEU A 59 4.21 6.90 -30.59
C LEU A 59 2.76 6.40 -30.70
N PRO A 60 2.48 5.14 -30.30
CA PRO A 60 1.12 4.63 -30.27
C PRO A 60 0.29 5.36 -29.20
N ASP A 61 -1.02 5.53 -29.45
CA ASP A 61 -1.98 6.19 -28.54
C ASP A 61 -1.95 5.65 -27.11
N ARG A 62 -1.52 4.39 -26.92
CA ARG A 62 -1.38 3.75 -25.62
C ARG A 62 -0.12 2.89 -25.56
N ILE A 63 0.71 3.14 -24.56
CA ILE A 63 1.89 2.33 -24.25
C ILE A 63 1.50 1.27 -23.20
N GLN A 64 1.79 -0.01 -23.48
CA GLN A 64 1.55 -1.08 -22.53
C GLN A 64 2.55 -1.01 -21.36
N ARG A 65 2.13 -0.42 -20.23
CA ARG A 65 2.95 -0.37 -19.01
C ARG A 65 3.04 -1.70 -18.27
N HIS A 66 1.95 -2.49 -18.28
CA HIS A 66 1.87 -3.78 -17.58
C HIS A 66 1.25 -4.86 -18.47
N LYS A 67 1.89 -6.03 -18.50
CA LYS A 67 1.37 -7.21 -19.18
C LYS A 67 0.07 -7.69 -18.52
N PRO A 68 -0.92 -8.19 -19.27
CA PRO A 68 -2.20 -8.64 -18.70
C PRO A 68 -2.02 -9.76 -17.65
N GLY A 69 -1.10 -10.70 -17.87
CA GLY A 69 -0.78 -11.73 -16.87
C GLY A 69 -0.23 -11.17 -15.56
N ALA A 70 0.62 -10.13 -15.62
CA ALA A 70 1.11 -9.46 -14.42
C ALA A 70 -0.01 -8.74 -13.65
N ARG A 71 -0.99 -8.17 -14.38
CA ARG A 71 -2.18 -7.57 -13.76
C ARG A 71 -3.05 -8.63 -13.10
N GLY A 72 -3.33 -9.74 -13.78
CA GLY A 72 -4.13 -10.84 -13.23
C GLY A 72 -3.51 -11.43 -11.96
N PHE A 73 -2.19 -11.61 -11.96
CA PHE A 73 -1.44 -12.03 -10.77
C PHE A 73 -1.54 -11.03 -9.61
N HIS A 74 -1.44 -9.73 -9.89
CA HIS A 74 -1.61 -8.74 -8.83
C HIS A 74 -3.05 -8.68 -8.28
N TRP A 75 -4.04 -8.82 -9.16
CA TRP A 75 -5.45 -8.89 -8.77
C TRP A 75 -5.76 -10.10 -7.90
N SER A 76 -5.15 -11.28 -8.17
CA SER A 76 -5.37 -12.44 -7.32
C SER A 76 -4.86 -12.20 -5.90
N MET A 77 -3.66 -11.61 -5.73
CA MET A 77 -3.14 -11.21 -4.41
C MET A 77 -4.04 -10.18 -3.71
N SER A 78 -4.60 -9.24 -4.47
CA SER A 78 -5.48 -8.20 -3.91
C SER A 78 -6.79 -8.78 -3.41
N VAL A 79 -7.39 -9.70 -4.17
CA VAL A 79 -8.63 -10.39 -3.79
C VAL A 79 -8.41 -11.26 -2.55
N THR A 80 -7.33 -12.05 -2.50
CA THR A 80 -7.03 -12.87 -1.32
C THR A 80 -6.79 -12.03 -0.08
N MET A 81 -6.04 -10.93 -0.20
CA MET A 81 -5.87 -9.96 0.90
C MET A 81 -7.20 -9.41 1.39
N PHE A 82 -8.09 -8.99 0.49
CA PHE A 82 -9.39 -8.44 0.86
C PHE A 82 -10.29 -9.47 1.56
N VAL A 83 -10.29 -10.72 1.07
CA VAL A 83 -11.01 -11.83 1.71
C VAL A 83 -10.48 -12.10 3.12
N LEU A 84 -9.15 -12.10 3.30
CA LEU A 84 -8.53 -12.30 4.62
C LEU A 84 -8.88 -11.17 5.60
N LEU A 85 -8.87 -9.92 5.15
CA LEU A 85 -9.29 -8.78 5.98
C LEU A 85 -10.75 -8.93 6.42
N ILE A 86 -11.67 -9.21 5.50
CA ILE A 86 -13.08 -9.40 5.83
C ILE A 86 -13.26 -10.54 6.82
N THR A 87 -12.68 -11.71 6.52
CA THR A 87 -12.84 -12.91 7.34
C THR A 87 -12.17 -12.81 8.71
N ALA A 88 -11.13 -11.98 8.86
CA ALA A 88 -10.51 -11.69 10.15
C ALA A 88 -11.29 -10.67 10.98
N PHE A 89 -11.80 -9.59 10.36
CA PHE A 89 -12.38 -8.46 11.10
C PHE A 89 -13.88 -8.59 11.36
N PHE A 90 -14.66 -9.19 10.46
CA PHE A 90 -16.11 -9.32 10.63
C PHE A 90 -16.50 -10.06 11.91
N PRO A 91 -15.88 -11.20 12.26
CA PRO A 91 -16.16 -11.89 13.52
C PRO A 91 -15.83 -11.04 14.76
N VAL A 92 -14.78 -10.22 14.68
CA VAL A 92 -14.35 -9.32 15.76
C VAL A 92 -15.40 -8.24 16.04
N ILE A 93 -16.05 -7.72 15.00
CA ILE A 93 -17.11 -6.70 15.14
C ILE A 93 -18.51 -7.30 15.31
N GLY A 94 -18.61 -8.62 15.50
CA GLY A 94 -19.87 -9.33 15.80
C GLY A 94 -20.62 -9.90 14.60
N ILE A 95 -20.11 -9.76 13.37
CA ILE A 95 -20.72 -10.35 12.17
C ILE A 95 -20.27 -11.81 12.06
N GLN A 96 -21.15 -12.74 12.44
CA GLN A 96 -20.87 -14.18 12.46
C GLN A 96 -21.29 -14.87 11.15
N PHE A 97 -20.40 -15.67 10.58
CA PHE A 97 -20.59 -16.48 9.37
C PHE A 97 -19.53 -17.61 9.35
N PRO A 98 -19.61 -18.63 8.47
CA PRO A 98 -18.60 -19.70 8.42
C PRO A 98 -17.29 -19.23 7.76
N TRP A 99 -16.60 -18.30 8.43
CA TRP A 99 -15.44 -17.57 7.91
C TRP A 99 -14.16 -18.40 7.88
N VAL A 100 -13.99 -19.35 8.81
CA VAL A 100 -12.75 -20.10 9.02
C VAL A 100 -12.31 -20.81 7.74
N THR A 101 -13.24 -21.53 7.07
CA THR A 101 -12.94 -22.26 5.84
C THR A 101 -12.46 -21.34 4.73
N ILE A 102 -13.15 -20.21 4.55
CA ILE A 102 -12.79 -19.21 3.54
C ILE A 102 -11.43 -18.57 3.87
N HIS A 103 -11.20 -18.28 5.15
CA HIS A 103 -9.99 -17.61 5.64
C HIS A 103 -8.74 -18.42 5.37
N TRP A 104 -8.69 -19.70 5.78
CA TRP A 104 -7.47 -20.49 5.58
C TRP A 104 -7.20 -20.79 4.10
N ILE A 105 -8.24 -21.00 3.28
CA ILE A 105 -8.08 -21.16 1.83
C ILE A 105 -7.47 -19.91 1.21
N ALA A 106 -8.02 -18.73 1.53
CA ALA A 106 -7.48 -17.46 1.06
C ALA A 106 -6.04 -17.24 1.56
N GLY A 107 -5.73 -17.67 2.80
CA GLY A 107 -4.40 -17.64 3.39
C GLY A 107 -3.39 -18.47 2.60
N VAL A 108 -3.72 -19.71 2.27
CA VAL A 108 -2.85 -20.59 1.45
C VAL A 108 -2.63 -19.98 0.06
N LEU A 109 -3.68 -19.46 -0.58
CA LEU A 109 -3.54 -18.79 -1.89
C LEU A 109 -2.66 -17.54 -1.81
N LEU A 110 -2.81 -16.73 -0.76
CA LEU A 110 -1.93 -15.57 -0.54
C LEU A 110 -0.49 -16.00 -0.31
N ILE A 111 -0.23 -17.03 0.50
CA ILE A 111 1.13 -17.55 0.73
C ILE A 111 1.77 -18.00 -0.59
N LEU A 112 1.08 -18.82 -1.38
CA LEU A 112 1.61 -19.31 -2.66
C LEU A 112 1.91 -18.17 -3.64
N THR A 113 1.02 -17.18 -3.71
CA THR A 113 1.24 -16.02 -4.59
C THR A 113 2.37 -15.12 -4.11
N VAL A 114 2.52 -14.90 -2.80
CA VAL A 114 3.64 -14.17 -2.21
C VAL A 114 4.97 -14.89 -2.46
N LEU A 115 5.03 -16.20 -2.29
CA LEU A 115 6.23 -17.00 -2.60
C LEU A 115 6.63 -16.87 -4.08
N TYR A 116 5.65 -16.97 -4.99
CA TYR A 116 5.89 -16.72 -6.41
C TYR A 116 6.37 -15.28 -6.65
N HIS A 117 5.79 -14.29 -5.98
CA HIS A 117 6.18 -12.88 -6.12
C HIS A 117 7.64 -12.68 -5.71
N ILE A 118 8.05 -13.21 -4.56
CA ILE A 118 9.43 -13.18 -4.07
C ILE A 118 10.35 -13.81 -5.10
N TYR A 119 10.08 -15.05 -5.53
CA TYR A 119 10.89 -15.72 -6.55
C TYR A 119 11.00 -14.90 -7.85
N HIS A 120 9.87 -14.39 -8.36
CA HIS A 120 9.82 -13.61 -9.59
C HIS A 120 10.64 -12.33 -9.48
N VAL A 121 10.57 -11.64 -8.34
CA VAL A 121 11.31 -10.40 -8.12
C VAL A 121 12.81 -10.68 -8.00
N PHE A 122 13.23 -11.69 -7.25
CA PHE A 122 14.65 -12.07 -7.14
C PHE A 122 15.23 -12.60 -8.45
N ALA A 123 14.47 -13.37 -9.22
CA ALA A 123 14.96 -14.02 -10.44
C ALA A 123 14.85 -13.15 -11.70
N LYS A 124 13.88 -12.23 -11.77
CA LYS A 124 13.53 -11.52 -13.01
C LYS A 124 13.41 -10.00 -12.87
N GLN A 125 13.50 -9.46 -11.66
CA GLN A 125 13.43 -8.01 -11.43
C GLN A 125 14.68 -7.54 -10.69
N ASP A 126 14.88 -6.23 -10.66
CA ASP A 126 15.99 -5.62 -9.94
C ASP A 126 15.48 -4.98 -8.65
N ILE A 127 15.72 -5.68 -7.53
CA ILE A 127 15.30 -5.31 -6.16
C ILE A 127 15.83 -3.93 -5.78
N ARG A 128 16.98 -3.52 -6.32
CA ARG A 128 17.61 -2.24 -5.99
C ARG A 128 16.72 -1.05 -6.35
N ASN A 129 15.85 -1.20 -7.35
CA ASN A 129 14.91 -0.16 -7.76
C ASN A 129 13.86 0.16 -6.69
N MET A 130 13.58 -0.77 -5.76
CA MET A 130 12.63 -0.55 -4.67
C MET A 130 13.26 0.13 -3.46
N TRP A 131 14.60 0.19 -3.37
CA TRP A 131 15.26 0.82 -2.24
C TRP A 131 15.09 2.34 -2.27
N ILE A 132 14.86 2.92 -1.10
CA ILE A 132 14.75 4.38 -0.92
C ILE A 132 16.16 4.97 -0.88
N GLY A 133 16.47 5.80 -1.88
CA GLY A 133 17.72 6.55 -1.96
C GLY A 133 17.55 8.02 -1.58
N ARG A 134 18.68 8.73 -1.47
CA ARG A 134 18.71 10.18 -1.21
C ARG A 134 17.97 10.99 -2.29
N ARG A 135 17.97 10.50 -3.53
CA ARG A 135 17.25 11.13 -4.64
C ARG A 135 15.74 11.06 -4.45
N ASP A 136 15.21 9.90 -4.06
CA ASP A 136 13.78 9.70 -3.80
C ASP A 136 13.29 10.62 -2.67
N MET A 137 14.09 10.80 -1.63
CA MET A 137 13.77 11.72 -0.52
C MET A 137 13.69 13.18 -0.98
N LYS A 138 14.61 13.61 -1.87
CA LYS A 138 14.59 14.96 -2.44
C LYS A 138 13.36 15.15 -3.34
N GLU A 139 13.05 14.18 -4.19
CA GLU A 139 11.87 14.20 -5.06
C GLU A 139 10.57 14.22 -4.24
N GLY A 140 10.50 13.45 -3.15
CA GLY A 140 9.39 13.47 -2.19
C GLY A 140 9.23 14.82 -1.50
N ALA A 141 10.32 15.43 -1.05
CA ALA A 141 10.30 16.74 -0.41
C ALA A 141 9.84 17.84 -1.38
N LEU A 142 10.30 17.81 -2.63
CA LEU A 142 9.83 18.72 -3.69
C LEU A 142 8.35 18.48 -4.01
N GLY A 143 7.91 17.23 -4.09
CA GLY A 143 6.51 16.87 -4.28
C GLY A 143 5.60 17.38 -3.16
N LEU A 144 6.06 17.28 -1.90
CA LEU A 144 5.35 17.80 -0.74
C LEU A 144 5.29 19.34 -0.73
N GLN A 145 6.38 20.01 -1.09
CA GLN A 145 6.39 21.47 -1.24
C GLN A 145 5.45 21.95 -2.34
N ALA A 146 5.42 21.25 -3.48
CA ALA A 146 4.49 21.52 -4.56
C ALA A 146 3.03 21.31 -4.13
N ALA A 147 2.74 20.25 -3.37
CA ALA A 147 1.40 20.00 -2.82
C ALA A 147 0.96 21.10 -1.82
N MET A 148 1.91 21.67 -1.09
CA MET A 148 1.70 22.87 -0.25
C MET A 148 1.65 24.19 -1.06
N ARG A 149 1.52 24.13 -2.38
CA ARG A 149 1.45 25.29 -3.29
C ARG A 149 2.66 26.21 -3.25
N ARG A 150 3.84 25.69 -2.87
CA ARG A 150 5.10 26.43 -3.01
C ARG A 150 5.53 26.42 -4.48
N PRO A 151 6.10 27.52 -5.00
CA PRO A 151 6.60 27.58 -6.36
C PRO A 151 7.91 26.77 -6.45
N VAL A 152 7.78 25.47 -6.72
CA VAL A 152 8.91 24.57 -6.94
C VAL A 152 8.74 23.83 -8.26
N GLU A 153 9.84 23.65 -8.98
CA GLU A 153 9.84 22.83 -10.19
C GLU A 153 9.60 21.36 -9.80
N ARG A 154 8.52 20.77 -10.35
CA ARG A 154 8.14 19.42 -9.98
C ARG A 154 8.98 18.42 -10.77
N PRO A 155 9.75 17.53 -10.11
CA PRO A 155 10.48 16.50 -10.81
C PRO A 155 9.51 15.55 -11.54
N ARG A 156 9.86 15.13 -12.76
CA ARG A 156 9.11 14.10 -13.50
C ARG A 156 9.04 12.84 -12.64
N ALA A 157 7.86 12.27 -12.50
CA ALA A 157 7.67 11.07 -11.70
C ALA A 157 8.50 9.91 -12.28
N ALA A 158 9.42 9.38 -11.47
CA ALA A 158 10.15 8.17 -11.81
C ALA A 158 9.18 6.98 -11.98
N LYS A 159 9.63 5.90 -12.63
CA LYS A 159 8.85 4.66 -12.80
C LYS A 159 8.23 4.18 -11.47
N TYR A 160 8.98 4.37 -10.37
CA TYR A 160 8.59 4.11 -8.99
C TYR A 160 8.90 5.33 -8.11
N PRO A 161 7.92 6.22 -7.88
CA PRO A 161 8.10 7.36 -7.00
C PRO A 161 8.19 6.94 -5.51
N VAL A 162 8.67 7.84 -4.66
CA VAL A 162 8.98 7.54 -3.25
C VAL A 162 7.79 7.00 -2.46
N ASP A 163 6.57 7.45 -2.78
CA ASP A 163 5.31 6.98 -2.19
C ASP A 163 5.07 5.49 -2.46
N GLN A 164 5.34 5.01 -3.69
CA GLN A 164 5.22 3.59 -4.03
C GLN A 164 6.27 2.75 -3.31
N LYS A 165 7.51 3.25 -3.20
CA LYS A 165 8.59 2.57 -2.46
C LYS A 165 8.27 2.50 -0.97
N MET A 166 7.80 3.60 -0.38
CA MET A 166 7.38 3.65 1.03
C MET A 166 6.22 2.70 1.30
N PHE A 167 5.21 2.68 0.43
CA PHE A 167 4.11 1.72 0.52
C PHE A 167 4.61 0.27 0.48
N HIS A 168 5.51 -0.06 -0.45
CA HIS A 168 6.09 -1.40 -0.53
C HIS A 168 6.85 -1.79 0.73
N HIS A 169 7.69 -0.90 1.27
CA HIS A 169 8.42 -1.14 2.52
C HIS A 169 7.48 -1.30 3.71
N ALA A 170 6.45 -0.45 3.81
CA ALA A 170 5.44 -0.57 4.85
C ALA A 170 4.71 -1.93 4.76
N ALA A 171 4.30 -2.34 3.55
CA ALA A 171 3.71 -3.66 3.34
C ALA A 171 4.68 -4.77 3.78
N THR A 172 5.95 -4.72 3.38
CA THR A 172 6.96 -5.75 3.72
C THR A 172 7.22 -5.87 5.23
N ILE A 173 7.09 -4.78 6.00
CA ILE A 173 7.32 -4.80 7.45
C ILE A 173 6.05 -5.22 8.21
N LEU A 174 4.88 -4.87 7.70
CA LEU A 174 3.60 -5.03 8.39
C LEU A 174 2.87 -6.34 8.03
N THR A 175 3.25 -7.03 6.94
CA THR A 175 2.72 -8.34 6.53
C THR A 175 3.75 -9.44 6.70
#